data_AF-A0A351RWK7-F1
#
_entry.id   AF-A0A351RWK7-F1
#
_cell.length_a   1.000
_cell.length_b   1.000
_cell.length_c   1.000
_cell.angle_alpha   90.00
_cell.angle_beta   90.00
_cell.angle_gamma   90.00
#
_symmetry.space_group_name_H-M   'P 1'
#
loop_
_entity.id
_entity.type
_entity.pdbx_description
1 polymer ?
#
loop_
_entity_poly.entity_id
_entity_poly.type
_entity_poly.pdbx_seq_one_letter_code
_entity_poly.pdbx_strand_id
1 'polypeptide(L)'
;MKKLFLMFAALLIITGCGDSLFSGMENKNSSEATNFDVAKKLDNGDYNWILNNPDKANATDYSAAAMGAAGLDPVKLIQTLNDVAAGGSNNDLTAVLSSISIDTTKLDELQTAKDKLAEELAKNPTDPDLNLQLVMTSLTSTITAIALAGQEVANVNVTNGISDTEATSIANTVINNPQIDTDGDGVNDTAIATLVAEDVTNVVTALPNANLGTDSDLNQVLTQTSQGSGSINYDGTGSVTATDVSNYLTNVIGQ
;
A
#
# COMPACT_ATOMS: atom_id res chain seq x y z
N MET A 1 31.62 53.21 -39.42
CA MET A 1 30.73 52.03 -39.40
C MET A 1 30.67 51.27 -38.06
N LYS A 2 31.42 51.65 -37.00
CA LYS A 2 31.27 51.04 -35.65
C LYS A 2 30.25 51.73 -34.73
N LYS A 3 29.81 52.96 -35.04
CA LYS A 3 28.86 53.73 -34.21
C LYS A 3 27.37 53.51 -34.57
N LEU A 4 27.06 52.97 -35.76
CA LEU A 4 25.67 52.63 -36.14
C LEU A 4 25.23 51.26 -35.60
N PHE A 5 26.16 50.32 -35.43
CA PHE A 5 25.86 48.96 -34.95
C PHE A 5 25.56 48.91 -33.44
N LEU A 6 26.24 49.75 -32.65
CA LEU A 6 25.98 49.88 -31.20
C LEU A 6 24.65 50.59 -30.90
N MET A 7 24.16 51.44 -31.79
CA MET A 7 22.87 52.12 -31.62
C MET A 7 21.69 51.19 -31.90
N PHE A 8 21.84 50.21 -32.82
CA PHE A 8 20.85 49.16 -33.06
C PHE A 8 20.82 48.10 -31.93
N ALA A 9 21.96 47.81 -31.32
CA ALA A 9 22.03 46.90 -30.17
C ALA A 9 21.43 47.52 -28.89
N ALA A 10 21.55 48.83 -28.70
CA ALA A 10 20.95 49.53 -27.57
C ALA A 10 19.43 49.76 -27.72
N LEU A 11 18.91 49.85 -28.96
CA LEU A 11 17.47 49.98 -29.20
C LEU A 11 16.70 48.67 -29.00
N LEU A 12 17.35 47.52 -29.12
CA LEU A 12 16.74 46.20 -28.89
C LEU A 12 16.55 45.86 -27.40
N ILE A 13 17.08 46.65 -26.47
CA ILE A 13 16.99 46.40 -25.02
C ILE A 13 15.84 47.20 -24.35
N ILE A 14 15.16 48.11 -25.07
CA ILE A 14 14.19 49.04 -24.43
C ILE A 14 12.74 48.89 -24.95
N THR A 15 12.48 48.04 -25.96
CA THR A 15 11.10 47.80 -26.42
C THR A 15 10.83 46.31 -26.56
N GLY A 16 10.40 45.69 -25.47
CA GLY A 16 9.95 44.29 -25.43
C GLY A 16 9.73 43.82 -24.00
N CYS A 17 8.57 44.19 -23.44
CA CYS A 17 7.93 43.68 -22.23
C CYS A 17 8.71 42.63 -21.42
N GLY A 18 9.34 43.09 -20.33
CA GLY A 18 9.95 42.24 -19.31
C GLY A 18 8.91 41.52 -18.45
N ASP A 19 8.33 40.45 -18.97
CA ASP A 19 7.52 39.52 -18.16
C ASP A 19 7.55 38.05 -18.62
N SER A 20 8.36 37.67 -19.61
CA SER A 20 8.26 36.32 -20.20
C SER A 20 9.58 35.62 -20.57
N LEU A 21 10.75 36.23 -20.31
CA LEU A 21 12.05 35.56 -20.55
C LEU A 21 12.61 34.84 -19.32
N PHE A 22 12.06 35.10 -18.12
CA PHE A 22 12.45 34.42 -16.88
C PHE A 22 11.36 33.53 -16.27
N SER A 23 10.11 33.61 -16.76
CA SER A 23 9.04 32.70 -16.34
C SER A 23 9.29 31.24 -16.73
N GLY A 24 10.14 31.00 -17.74
CA GLY A 24 10.60 29.66 -18.12
C GLY A 24 11.83 29.14 -17.34
N MET A 25 12.48 29.97 -16.53
CA MET A 25 13.66 29.59 -15.73
C MET A 25 13.36 29.42 -14.24
N GLU A 26 12.26 29.99 -13.75
CA GLU A 26 11.81 29.84 -12.36
C GLU A 26 11.14 28.48 -12.09
N ASN A 27 10.78 27.76 -13.15
CA ASN A 27 10.09 26.48 -13.06
C ASN A 27 11.03 25.25 -13.02
N LYS A 28 12.27 25.43 -12.53
CA LYS A 28 13.13 24.29 -12.11
C LYS A 28 12.78 23.78 -10.70
N ASN A 29 11.79 24.39 -10.06
CA ASN A 29 10.93 23.77 -9.04
C ASN A 29 9.80 22.95 -9.71
N SER A 30 10.10 22.35 -10.87
CA SER A 30 9.18 21.57 -11.70
C SER A 30 8.70 20.31 -10.96
N SER A 31 7.61 19.70 -11.44
CA SER A 31 7.14 18.39 -11.00
C SER A 31 8.27 17.35 -10.86
N GLU A 32 9.35 17.44 -11.64
CA GLU A 32 10.53 16.58 -11.51
C GLU A 32 11.31 16.82 -10.21
N ALA A 33 11.44 18.07 -9.76
CA ALA A 33 12.06 18.40 -8.47
C ALA A 33 11.19 17.91 -7.31
N THR A 34 9.86 18.00 -7.43
CA THR A 34 8.92 17.44 -6.46
C THR A 34 9.03 15.91 -6.42
N ASN A 35 9.06 15.23 -7.57
CA ASN A 35 9.23 13.77 -7.63
C ASN A 35 10.58 13.34 -7.04
N PHE A 36 11.65 14.09 -7.28
CA PHE A 36 12.95 13.81 -6.69
C PHE A 36 12.95 14.00 -5.16
N ASP A 37 12.27 15.03 -4.64
CA ASP A 37 12.13 15.23 -3.21
C ASP A 37 11.29 14.11 -2.58
N VAL A 38 10.17 13.71 -3.20
CA VAL A 38 9.34 12.57 -2.75
C VAL A 38 10.14 11.26 -2.73
N ALA A 39 10.88 10.94 -3.80
CA ALA A 39 11.73 9.76 -3.84
C ALA A 39 12.78 9.77 -2.72
N LYS A 40 13.43 10.92 -2.51
CA LYS A 40 14.36 11.10 -1.40
C LYS A 40 13.69 10.93 -0.03
N LYS A 41 12.43 11.33 0.12
CA LYS A 41 11.67 11.15 1.37
C LYS A 41 11.38 9.68 1.63
N LEU A 42 10.97 8.94 0.60
CA LEU A 42 10.80 7.48 0.66
C LEU A 42 12.11 6.79 1.07
N ASP A 43 13.23 7.13 0.43
CA ASP A 43 14.54 6.55 0.72
C ASP A 43 15.01 6.82 2.16
N ASN A 44 14.65 7.97 2.72
CA ASN A 44 15.00 8.34 4.10
C ASN A 44 13.98 7.86 5.14
N GLY A 45 12.90 7.19 4.73
CA GLY A 45 11.83 6.76 5.63
C GLY A 45 11.00 7.91 6.21
N ASP A 46 11.00 9.09 5.57
CA ASP A 46 10.20 10.25 5.98
C ASP A 46 8.79 10.16 5.39
N TYR A 47 8.09 9.06 5.73
CA TYR A 47 6.77 8.74 5.20
C TYR A 47 5.72 9.77 5.62
N ASN A 48 5.81 10.26 6.86
CA ASN A 48 4.88 11.26 7.39
C ASN A 48 4.86 12.55 6.56
N TRP A 49 5.99 12.95 5.96
CA TRP A 49 5.99 14.12 5.09
C TRP A 49 5.11 13.88 3.86
N ILE A 50 5.22 12.70 3.23
CA ILE A 50 4.45 12.34 2.04
C ILE A 50 2.96 12.22 2.38
N LEU A 51 2.63 11.55 3.48
CA LEU A 51 1.26 11.38 3.94
C LEU A 51 0.56 12.72 4.24
N ASN A 52 1.29 13.69 4.78
CA ASN A 52 0.80 15.05 5.04
C ASN A 52 0.79 15.97 3.79
N ASN A 53 1.33 15.52 2.66
CA ASN A 53 1.37 16.28 1.40
C ASN A 53 0.86 15.40 0.22
N PRO A 54 -0.39 14.92 0.28
CA PRO A 54 -0.94 13.95 -0.68
C PRO A 54 -1.09 14.49 -2.11
N ASP A 55 -1.02 15.81 -2.29
CA ASP A 55 -1.03 16.53 -3.57
C ASP A 55 0.33 16.55 -4.27
N LYS A 56 1.41 16.24 -3.54
CA LYS A 56 2.79 16.26 -4.05
C LYS A 56 3.32 14.88 -4.45
N ALA A 57 2.62 13.82 -4.08
CA ALA A 57 2.97 12.45 -4.40
C ALA A 57 1.97 11.85 -5.38
N ASN A 58 2.47 11.07 -6.33
CA ASN A 58 1.61 10.23 -7.18
C ASN A 58 1.06 9.05 -6.36
N ALA A 59 0.15 8.27 -6.97
CA ALA A 59 -0.50 7.14 -6.29
C ALA A 59 0.50 6.09 -5.79
N THR A 60 1.55 5.78 -6.57
CA THR A 60 2.56 4.78 -6.21
C THR A 60 3.43 5.23 -5.04
N ASP A 61 3.86 6.49 -5.03
CA ASP A 61 4.70 7.06 -3.98
C ASP A 61 3.92 7.22 -2.67
N TYR A 62 2.66 7.67 -2.76
CA TYR A 62 1.79 7.77 -1.60
C TYR A 62 1.52 6.39 -0.98
N SER A 63 1.25 5.39 -1.82
CA SER A 63 1.09 4.00 -1.38
C SER A 63 2.35 3.46 -0.69
N ALA A 64 3.52 3.66 -1.30
CA ALA A 64 4.79 3.25 -0.68
C ALA A 64 5.01 3.92 0.69
N ALA A 65 4.65 5.20 0.82
CA ALA A 65 4.71 5.91 2.09
C ALA A 65 3.71 5.37 3.12
N ALA A 66 2.47 5.08 2.71
CA ALA A 66 1.43 4.52 3.60
C ALA A 66 1.85 3.15 4.13
N MET A 67 2.35 2.27 3.26
CA MET A 67 2.86 0.95 3.64
C MET A 67 4.06 1.06 4.58
N GLY A 68 5.03 1.92 4.25
CA GLY A 68 6.20 2.18 5.08
C GLY A 68 5.84 2.74 6.45
N ALA A 69 4.86 3.65 6.52
CA ALA A 69 4.37 4.22 7.77
C ALA A 69 3.61 3.19 8.63
N ALA A 70 2.88 2.27 8.00
CA ALA A 70 2.25 1.13 8.67
C ALA A 70 3.26 0.11 9.21
N GLY A 71 4.56 0.31 8.97
CA GLY A 71 5.66 -0.54 9.40
C GLY A 71 5.98 -1.68 8.43
N LEU A 72 5.18 -1.84 7.37
CA LEU A 72 5.31 -2.93 6.40
C LEU A 72 6.11 -2.44 5.19
N ASP A 73 7.41 -2.72 5.19
CA ASP A 73 8.24 -2.60 3.99
C ASP A 73 7.88 -3.74 3.02
N PRO A 74 7.32 -3.45 1.83
CA PRO A 74 6.96 -4.47 0.85
C PRO A 74 8.11 -5.40 0.48
N VAL A 75 9.36 -4.91 0.47
CA VAL A 75 10.53 -5.73 0.14
C VAL A 75 10.82 -6.73 1.25
N LYS A 76 10.73 -6.31 2.52
CA LYS A 76 10.85 -7.22 3.67
C LYS A 76 9.68 -8.19 3.75
N LEU A 77 8.46 -7.73 3.46
CA LEU A 77 7.29 -8.60 3.40
C LEU A 77 7.51 -9.69 2.35
N ILE A 78 7.89 -9.30 1.12
CA ILE A 78 8.19 -10.24 0.03
C ILE A 78 9.38 -11.14 0.35
N GLN A 79 10.47 -10.62 0.93
CA GLN A 79 11.63 -11.43 1.31
C GLN A 79 11.26 -12.44 2.39
N THR A 80 10.49 -12.03 3.39
CA THR A 80 10.05 -12.96 4.45
C THR A 80 9.09 -13.99 3.89
N LEU A 81 8.17 -13.59 3.00
CA LEU A 81 7.29 -14.50 2.28
C LEU A 81 8.06 -15.52 1.42
N ASN A 82 9.14 -15.08 0.75
CA ASN A 82 10.01 -15.95 -0.05
C ASN A 82 10.87 -16.89 0.83
N ASP A 83 11.38 -16.41 1.96
CA ASP A 83 12.14 -17.22 2.92
C ASP A 83 11.25 -18.32 3.54
N VAL A 84 9.98 -18.01 3.79
CA VAL A 84 8.94 -18.97 4.21
C VAL A 84 8.67 -20.00 3.11
N ALA A 85 8.55 -19.56 1.85
CA ALA A 85 8.35 -20.46 0.70
C ALA A 85 9.54 -21.41 0.46
N ALA A 86 10.77 -20.97 0.75
CA ALA A 86 11.99 -21.78 0.62
C ALA A 86 12.21 -22.77 1.79
N GLY A 87 11.53 -22.58 2.93
CA GLY A 87 11.73 -23.34 4.18
C GLY A 87 11.01 -24.69 4.28
N GLY A 88 10.07 -25.00 3.38
CA GLY A 88 9.54 -26.35 3.18
C GLY A 88 8.58 -26.92 4.23
N SER A 89 8.20 -26.20 5.28
CA SER A 89 7.10 -26.60 6.19
C SER A 89 6.60 -25.40 7.00
N ASN A 90 5.28 -25.19 6.94
CA ASN A 90 4.45 -24.14 7.54
C ASN A 90 4.66 -22.73 6.96
N ASN A 91 3.57 -22.13 6.48
CA ASN A 91 3.48 -20.72 6.10
C ASN A 91 3.64 -19.85 7.37
N ASP A 92 4.84 -19.76 7.91
CA ASP A 92 5.10 -19.13 9.20
C ASP A 92 5.39 -17.62 9.03
N LEU A 93 4.34 -16.79 8.90
CA LEU A 93 4.47 -15.33 9.02
C LEU A 93 4.61 -14.87 10.48
N THR A 94 4.84 -15.73 11.49
CA THR A 94 5.18 -15.20 12.83
C THR A 94 6.51 -14.47 12.86
N ALA A 95 7.44 -14.82 11.96
CA ALA A 95 8.61 -13.97 11.69
C ALA A 95 8.20 -12.57 11.19
N VAL A 96 7.15 -12.43 10.38
CA VAL A 96 6.63 -11.14 9.88
C VAL A 96 5.96 -10.36 11.02
N LEU A 97 5.05 -10.97 11.78
CA LEU A 97 4.31 -10.30 12.85
C LEU A 97 5.17 -9.95 14.08
N SER A 98 6.22 -10.74 14.36
CA SER A 98 7.17 -10.47 15.46
C SER A 98 8.31 -9.53 15.08
N SER A 99 8.67 -9.44 13.78
CA SER A 99 9.73 -8.54 13.30
C SER A 99 9.22 -7.21 12.76
N ILE A 100 7.92 -7.10 12.44
CA ILE A 100 7.30 -5.89 11.92
C ILE A 100 6.49 -5.21 13.02
N SER A 101 6.91 -4.01 13.40
CA SER A 101 6.12 -3.12 14.24
C SER A 101 4.99 -2.54 13.41
N ILE A 102 3.85 -3.24 13.35
CA ILE A 102 2.67 -2.78 12.60
C ILE A 102 2.06 -1.58 13.32
N ASP A 103 2.01 -0.43 12.65
CA ASP A 103 1.29 0.74 13.13
C ASP A 103 -0.17 0.69 12.64
N THR A 104 -1.05 0.21 13.52
CA THR A 104 -2.48 0.06 13.21
C THR A 104 -3.23 1.38 13.07
N THR A 105 -2.60 2.52 13.39
CA THR A 105 -3.20 3.84 13.18
C THR A 105 -3.17 4.28 11.71
N LYS A 106 -2.51 3.52 10.84
CA LYS A 106 -2.29 3.85 9.41
C LYS A 106 -3.30 3.27 8.42
N LEU A 107 -4.44 2.78 8.92
CA LEU A 107 -5.49 2.19 8.07
C LEU A 107 -6.14 3.21 7.13
N ASP A 108 -6.36 4.44 7.60
CA ASP A 108 -6.90 5.53 6.76
C ASP A 108 -5.95 5.87 5.61
N GLU A 109 -4.65 6.07 5.89
CA GLU A 109 -3.68 6.35 4.84
C GLU A 109 -3.53 5.20 3.85
N LEU A 110 -3.66 3.94 4.30
CA LEU A 110 -3.69 2.78 3.42
C LEU A 110 -4.95 2.75 2.54
N GLN A 111 -6.12 3.15 3.06
CA GLN A 111 -7.35 3.24 2.27
C GLN A 111 -7.23 4.36 1.22
N THR A 112 -6.80 5.55 1.64
CA THR A 112 -6.52 6.67 0.73
C THR A 112 -5.54 6.28 -0.37
N ALA A 113 -4.53 5.46 -0.05
CA ALA A 113 -3.59 4.94 -1.04
C ALA A 113 -4.28 4.03 -2.07
N LYS A 114 -5.16 3.12 -1.63
CA LYS A 114 -5.92 2.24 -2.53
C LYS A 114 -6.84 3.03 -3.43
N ASP A 115 -7.53 4.05 -2.92
CA ASP A 115 -8.41 4.89 -3.72
C ASP A 115 -7.65 5.62 -4.81
N LYS A 116 -6.49 6.22 -4.47
CA LYS A 116 -5.59 6.86 -5.45
C LYS A 116 -5.11 5.87 -6.52
N LEU A 117 -4.74 4.65 -6.12
CA LEU A 117 -4.33 3.60 -7.06
C LEU A 117 -5.47 3.15 -7.96
N ALA A 118 -6.67 2.98 -7.41
CA ALA A 118 -7.87 2.61 -8.16
C ALA A 118 -8.26 3.71 -9.18
N GLU A 119 -8.15 4.97 -8.81
CA GLU A 119 -8.36 6.11 -9.72
C GLU A 119 -7.37 6.13 -10.88
N GLU A 120 -6.09 5.82 -10.62
CA GLU A 120 -5.07 5.73 -11.67
C GLU A 120 -5.26 4.47 -12.54
N LEU A 121 -5.62 3.34 -11.96
CA LEU A 121 -5.97 2.12 -12.69
C LEU A 121 -7.23 2.28 -13.55
N ALA A 122 -8.19 3.12 -13.13
CA ALA A 122 -9.34 3.43 -13.98
C ALA A 122 -8.93 4.14 -15.28
N LYS A 123 -7.79 4.84 -15.29
CA LYS A 123 -7.19 5.49 -16.47
C LYS A 123 -6.29 4.51 -17.23
N ASN A 124 -5.53 3.69 -16.52
CA ASN A 124 -4.52 2.76 -17.04
C ASN A 124 -4.69 1.34 -16.48
N PRO A 125 -5.74 0.60 -16.87
CA PRO A 125 -6.15 -0.64 -16.17
C PRO A 125 -5.15 -1.79 -16.31
N THR A 126 -4.30 -1.76 -17.32
CA THR A 126 -3.30 -2.80 -17.61
C THR A 126 -1.89 -2.42 -17.16
N ASP A 127 -1.73 -1.35 -16.38
CA ASP A 127 -0.43 -0.95 -15.87
C ASP A 127 0.03 -1.96 -14.80
N PRO A 128 1.11 -2.72 -15.04
CA PRO A 128 1.53 -3.78 -14.14
C PRO A 128 2.04 -3.24 -12.80
N ASP A 129 2.66 -2.06 -12.79
CA ASP A 129 3.22 -1.47 -11.58
C ASP A 129 2.11 -0.97 -10.67
N LEU A 130 1.09 -0.31 -11.23
CA LEU A 130 -0.10 0.09 -10.46
C LEU A 130 -0.88 -1.11 -9.92
N ASN A 131 -1.04 -2.17 -10.72
CA ASN A 131 -1.70 -3.39 -10.28
C ASN A 131 -0.91 -4.08 -9.15
N LEU A 132 0.41 -4.19 -9.27
CA LEU A 132 1.25 -4.73 -8.21
C LEU A 132 1.17 -3.88 -6.94
N GLN A 133 1.22 -2.55 -7.07
CA GLN A 133 1.14 -1.65 -5.94
C GLN A 133 -0.22 -1.76 -5.22
N LEU A 134 -1.32 -1.91 -5.95
CA LEU A 134 -2.64 -2.16 -5.36
C LEU A 134 -2.68 -3.48 -4.59
N VAL A 135 -2.13 -4.56 -5.16
CA VAL A 135 -2.01 -5.86 -4.47
C VAL A 135 -1.24 -5.71 -3.15
N MET A 136 -0.08 -5.06 -3.18
CA MET A 136 0.77 -4.93 -2.01
C MET A 136 0.17 -4.02 -0.94
N THR A 137 -0.52 -2.94 -1.35
CA THR A 137 -1.23 -2.04 -0.43
C THR A 137 -2.40 -2.76 0.23
N SER A 138 -3.20 -3.51 -0.54
CA SER A 138 -4.32 -4.27 0.01
C SER A 138 -3.89 -5.40 0.95
N LEU A 139 -2.78 -6.08 0.64
CA LEU A 139 -2.20 -7.05 1.57
C LEU A 139 -1.76 -6.38 2.87
N THR A 140 -1.11 -5.23 2.78
CA THR A 140 -0.68 -4.43 3.94
C THR A 140 -1.86 -3.97 4.79
N SER A 141 -2.91 -3.47 4.14
CA SER A 141 -4.18 -3.07 4.78
C SER A 141 -4.85 -4.24 5.49
N THR A 142 -4.96 -5.40 4.85
CA THR A 142 -5.53 -6.61 5.46
C THR A 142 -4.76 -7.02 6.73
N ILE A 143 -3.43 -7.09 6.65
CA ILE A 143 -2.58 -7.45 7.79
C ILE A 143 -2.76 -6.43 8.93
N THR A 144 -2.80 -5.13 8.60
CA THR A 144 -2.96 -4.05 9.57
C THR A 144 -4.33 -4.09 10.26
N ALA A 145 -5.40 -4.36 9.50
CA ALA A 145 -6.76 -4.45 9.99
C ALA A 145 -6.96 -5.66 10.93
N ILE A 146 -6.36 -6.79 10.57
CA ILE A 146 -6.31 -7.99 11.41
C ILE A 146 -5.49 -7.74 12.67
N ALA A 147 -4.33 -7.08 12.56
CA ALA A 147 -3.49 -6.77 13.72
C ALA A 147 -4.25 -5.88 14.72
N LEU A 148 -5.03 -4.91 14.24
CA LEU A 148 -5.92 -4.10 15.08
C LEU A 148 -6.94 -4.97 15.83
N ALA A 149 -7.61 -5.89 15.13
CA ALA A 149 -8.53 -6.84 15.77
C ALA A 149 -7.81 -7.78 16.77
N GLY A 150 -6.56 -8.14 16.50
CA GLY A 150 -5.74 -8.97 17.38
C GLY A 150 -5.38 -8.30 18.71
N GLN A 151 -5.23 -6.98 18.74
CA GLN A 151 -4.96 -6.22 19.97
C GLN A 151 -6.08 -6.34 21.01
N GLU A 152 -7.32 -6.57 20.56
CA GLU A 152 -8.50 -6.73 21.41
C GLU A 152 -8.68 -8.16 21.94
N VAL A 153 -7.91 -9.14 21.42
CA VAL A 153 -7.99 -10.54 21.85
C VAL A 153 -6.97 -10.82 22.95
N ALA A 154 -7.47 -11.25 24.11
CA ALA A 154 -6.61 -11.58 25.24
C ALA A 154 -5.74 -12.82 24.97
N ASN A 155 -4.47 -12.74 25.35
CA ASN A 155 -3.48 -13.83 25.29
C ASN A 155 -3.11 -14.33 23.89
N VAL A 156 -3.26 -13.50 22.85
CA VAL A 156 -2.69 -13.82 21.53
C VAL A 156 -1.17 -13.89 21.66
N ASN A 157 -0.60 -15.06 21.35
CA ASN A 157 0.83 -15.29 21.33
C ASN A 157 1.28 -15.79 19.96
N VAL A 158 1.61 -14.86 19.09
CA VAL A 158 2.13 -15.13 17.75
C VAL A 158 3.63 -15.42 17.73
N THR A 159 4.25 -15.93 18.81
CA THR A 159 5.70 -16.19 18.80
C THR A 159 6.09 -17.47 18.04
N ASN A 160 5.16 -18.42 17.88
CA ASN A 160 5.40 -19.72 17.24
C ASN A 160 4.15 -20.16 16.44
N GLY A 161 3.72 -19.39 15.45
CA GLY A 161 2.41 -19.57 14.81
C GLY A 161 1.24 -18.93 15.57
N ILE A 162 0.05 -19.05 14.98
CA ILE A 162 -1.24 -18.76 15.62
C ILE A 162 -2.03 -20.06 15.78
N SER A 163 -2.55 -20.34 16.97
CA SER A 163 -3.41 -21.52 17.15
C SER A 163 -4.78 -21.32 16.51
N ASP A 164 -5.46 -22.41 16.12
CA ASP A 164 -6.83 -22.35 15.57
C ASP A 164 -7.81 -21.62 16.50
N THR A 165 -7.58 -21.68 17.82
CA THR A 165 -8.40 -20.96 18.82
C THR A 165 -8.14 -19.47 18.77
N GLU A 166 -6.88 -19.04 18.72
CA GLU A 166 -6.52 -17.63 18.57
C GLU A 166 -6.98 -17.07 17.22
N ALA A 167 -6.79 -17.81 16.13
CA ALA A 167 -7.25 -17.43 14.80
C ALA A 167 -8.77 -17.26 14.76
N THR A 168 -9.51 -18.18 15.39
CA THR A 168 -10.97 -18.08 15.52
C THR A 168 -11.39 -16.88 16.38
N SER A 169 -10.66 -16.59 17.47
CA SER A 169 -10.93 -15.43 18.31
C SER A 169 -10.70 -14.12 17.58
N ILE A 170 -9.57 -13.97 16.87
CA ILE A 170 -9.28 -12.78 16.05
C ILE A 170 -10.31 -12.66 14.93
N ALA A 171 -10.64 -13.74 14.24
CA ALA A 171 -11.65 -13.74 13.20
C ALA A 171 -13.02 -13.30 13.73
N ASN A 172 -13.43 -13.80 14.91
CA ASN A 172 -14.64 -13.33 15.56
C ASN A 172 -14.55 -11.85 15.93
N THR A 173 -13.39 -11.35 16.36
CA THR A 173 -13.21 -9.91 16.55
C THR A 173 -13.33 -9.15 15.24
N VAL A 174 -12.72 -9.59 14.14
CA VAL A 174 -12.86 -8.94 12.82
C VAL A 174 -14.32 -8.84 12.38
N ILE A 175 -15.12 -9.89 12.59
CA ILE A 175 -16.54 -9.91 12.25
C ILE A 175 -17.39 -9.07 13.20
N ASN A 176 -17.03 -9.01 14.49
CA ASN A 176 -17.85 -8.38 15.53
C ASN A 176 -17.32 -7.00 15.99
N ASN A 177 -16.15 -6.55 15.52
CA ASN A 177 -15.59 -5.25 15.90
C ASN A 177 -16.50 -4.15 15.35
N PRO A 178 -16.85 -3.13 16.16
CA PRO A 178 -17.47 -1.95 15.62
C PRO A 178 -16.51 -1.27 14.63
N GLN A 179 -17.09 -0.43 13.81
CA GLN A 179 -16.47 0.16 12.64
C GLN A 179 -15.15 0.88 12.96
N ILE A 180 -14.32 1.04 11.95
CA ILE A 180 -13.07 1.80 11.97
C ILE A 180 -13.25 3.02 11.06
N ASP A 181 -12.57 4.11 11.40
CA ASP A 181 -12.43 5.27 10.54
C ASP A 181 -11.41 4.93 9.45
N THR A 182 -11.85 4.97 8.19
CA THR A 182 -11.02 4.64 7.01
C THR A 182 -10.91 5.79 6.02
N ASP A 183 -11.49 6.96 6.33
CA ASP A 183 -11.43 8.13 5.45
C ASP A 183 -10.93 9.41 6.17
N GLY A 184 -10.57 9.26 7.45
CA GLY A 184 -9.93 10.30 8.26
C GLY A 184 -10.91 11.39 8.72
N ASP A 185 -12.23 11.14 8.63
CA ASP A 185 -13.26 12.09 9.05
C ASP A 185 -13.48 12.10 10.58
N GLY A 186 -12.81 11.19 11.30
CA GLY A 186 -12.90 11.03 12.75
C GLY A 186 -14.11 10.19 13.18
N VAL A 187 -14.80 9.52 12.25
CA VAL A 187 -15.98 8.69 12.46
C VAL A 187 -15.68 7.27 12.05
N ASN A 188 -15.88 6.36 13.00
CA ASN A 188 -15.84 4.94 12.74
C ASN A 188 -17.05 4.52 11.87
N ASP A 189 -16.84 4.27 10.58
CA ASP A 189 -17.91 4.09 9.60
C ASP A 189 -17.75 2.86 8.67
N THR A 190 -16.58 2.22 8.70
CA THR A 190 -16.28 1.05 7.88
C THR A 190 -16.05 -0.18 8.74
N ALA A 191 -16.77 -1.27 8.48
CA ALA A 191 -16.55 -2.51 9.22
C ALA A 191 -15.22 -3.15 8.80
N ILE A 192 -14.43 -3.65 9.75
CA ILE A 192 -13.16 -4.33 9.46
C ILE A 192 -13.36 -5.48 8.46
N ALA A 193 -14.44 -6.26 8.63
CA ALA A 193 -14.80 -7.32 7.69
C ALA A 193 -15.05 -6.82 6.25
N THR A 194 -15.62 -5.62 6.09
CA THR A 194 -15.84 -5.00 4.77
C THR A 194 -14.51 -4.59 4.14
N LEU A 195 -13.64 -3.93 4.91
CA LEU A 195 -12.31 -3.53 4.45
C LEU A 195 -11.50 -4.74 3.96
N VAL A 196 -11.48 -5.80 4.78
CA VAL A 196 -10.78 -7.05 4.47
C VAL A 196 -11.36 -7.72 3.21
N ALA A 197 -12.68 -7.70 3.01
CA ALA A 197 -13.33 -8.22 1.81
C ALA A 197 -12.91 -7.46 0.54
N GLU A 198 -12.88 -6.13 0.63
CA GLU A 198 -12.45 -5.24 -0.45
C GLU A 198 -10.99 -5.51 -0.82
N ASP A 199 -10.11 -5.60 0.18
CA ASP A 199 -8.69 -5.83 -0.04
C ASP A 199 -8.41 -7.15 -0.75
N VAL A 200 -9.07 -8.22 -0.33
CA VAL A 200 -8.92 -9.51 -1.03
C VAL A 200 -9.45 -9.43 -2.46
N THR A 201 -10.55 -8.71 -2.68
CA THR A 201 -11.06 -8.48 -4.04
C THR A 201 -10.05 -7.72 -4.90
N ASN A 202 -9.43 -6.68 -4.34
CA ASN A 202 -8.38 -5.91 -5.02
C ASN A 202 -7.19 -6.81 -5.38
N VAL A 203 -6.73 -7.68 -4.45
CA VAL A 203 -5.64 -8.62 -4.74
C VAL A 203 -6.02 -9.61 -5.84
N VAL A 204 -7.21 -10.22 -5.75
CA VAL A 204 -7.69 -11.21 -6.74
C VAL A 204 -7.78 -10.61 -8.14
N THR A 205 -8.24 -9.37 -8.24
CA THR A 205 -8.48 -8.70 -9.52
C THR A 205 -7.22 -8.08 -10.11
N ALA A 206 -6.31 -7.54 -9.29
CA ALA A 206 -5.12 -6.86 -9.75
C ALA A 206 -3.92 -7.80 -9.95
N LEU A 207 -3.77 -8.87 -9.16
CA LEU A 207 -2.62 -9.78 -9.24
C LEU A 207 -2.39 -10.38 -10.64
N PRO A 208 -3.42 -10.83 -11.39
CA PRO A 208 -3.23 -11.34 -12.74
C PRO A 208 -2.65 -10.29 -13.72
N ASN A 209 -2.88 -9.01 -13.43
CA ASN A 209 -2.44 -7.88 -14.26
C ASN A 209 -1.08 -7.31 -13.81
N ALA A 210 -0.56 -7.72 -12.65
CA ALA A 210 0.73 -7.28 -12.11
C ALA A 210 1.95 -7.82 -12.90
N ASN A 211 1.73 -8.67 -13.90
CA ASN A 211 2.76 -9.20 -14.81
C ASN A 211 4.00 -9.81 -14.12
N LEU A 212 3.79 -10.47 -12.98
CA LEU A 212 4.86 -11.10 -12.20
C LEU A 212 5.42 -12.37 -12.87
N GLY A 213 4.69 -12.95 -13.83
CA GLY A 213 4.98 -14.26 -14.42
C GLY A 213 4.39 -15.41 -13.60
N THR A 214 3.85 -16.43 -14.26
CA THR A 214 3.14 -17.54 -13.60
C THR A 214 4.04 -18.35 -12.67
N ASP A 215 5.32 -18.44 -13.00
CA ASP A 215 6.31 -19.22 -12.23
C ASP A 215 7.06 -18.37 -11.19
N SER A 216 6.70 -17.10 -11.03
CA SER A 216 7.33 -16.23 -10.03
C SER A 216 6.96 -16.69 -8.63
N ASP A 217 7.97 -16.83 -7.77
CA ASP A 217 7.81 -17.16 -6.35
C ASP A 217 6.85 -16.15 -5.67
N LEU A 218 6.98 -14.86 -6.01
CA LEU A 218 6.09 -13.81 -5.50
C LEU A 218 4.64 -14.01 -5.98
N ASN A 219 4.44 -14.38 -7.25
CA ASN A 219 3.11 -14.66 -7.76
C ASN A 219 2.48 -15.88 -7.06
N GLN A 220 3.26 -16.94 -6.84
CA GLN A 220 2.80 -18.15 -6.15
C GLN A 220 2.42 -17.87 -4.69
N VAL A 221 3.27 -17.13 -3.98
CA VAL A 221 3.02 -16.67 -2.61
C VAL A 221 1.73 -15.85 -2.56
N LEU A 222 1.63 -14.76 -3.33
CA LEU A 222 0.45 -13.89 -3.31
C LEU A 222 -0.83 -14.65 -3.69
N THR A 223 -0.73 -15.58 -4.65
CA THR A 223 -1.84 -16.46 -5.02
C THR A 223 -2.24 -17.38 -3.85
N GLN A 224 -1.29 -17.96 -3.13
CA GLN A 224 -1.59 -18.85 -2.00
C GLN A 224 -2.16 -18.08 -0.80
N THR A 225 -1.55 -16.93 -0.46
CA THR A 225 -1.95 -16.06 0.65
C THR A 225 -3.33 -15.45 0.42
N SER A 226 -3.68 -15.10 -0.82
CA SER A 226 -4.91 -14.31 -1.10
C SER A 226 -5.98 -15.05 -1.90
N GLN A 227 -5.66 -16.17 -2.57
CA GLN A 227 -6.59 -16.88 -3.49
C GLN A 227 -6.66 -18.40 -3.26
N GLY A 228 -5.88 -18.96 -2.32
CA GLY A 228 -5.84 -20.41 -2.06
C GLY A 228 -7.11 -20.97 -1.39
N SER A 229 -7.14 -22.30 -1.21
CA SER A 229 -8.18 -23.00 -0.42
C SER A 229 -8.17 -22.47 1.02
N GLY A 230 -9.05 -21.53 1.34
CA GLY A 230 -9.04 -20.79 2.61
C GLY A 230 -8.73 -19.29 2.49
N SER A 231 -8.89 -18.68 1.30
CA SER A 231 -8.95 -17.22 1.16
C SER A 231 -10.16 -16.60 1.85
N ILE A 232 -10.06 -15.31 2.16
CA ILE A 232 -11.18 -14.51 2.69
C ILE A 232 -12.21 -14.35 1.55
N ASN A 233 -13.31 -15.10 1.58
CA ASN A 233 -14.28 -15.31 0.47
C ASN A 233 -13.98 -16.50 -0.48
N TYR A 234 -13.33 -17.56 0.01
CA TYR A 234 -13.16 -18.82 -0.73
C TYR A 234 -14.49 -19.42 -1.24
N ASP A 235 -15.59 -19.20 -0.51
CA ASP A 235 -16.91 -19.71 -0.91
C ASP A 235 -17.59 -18.90 -2.03
N GLY A 236 -17.03 -17.74 -2.40
CA GLY A 236 -17.48 -16.89 -3.50
C GLY A 236 -18.84 -16.22 -3.24
N THR A 237 -19.32 -16.20 -2.00
CA THR A 237 -20.63 -15.64 -1.65
C THR A 237 -20.63 -14.13 -1.45
N GLY A 238 -19.45 -13.52 -1.35
CA GLY A 238 -19.27 -12.09 -1.12
C GLY A 238 -19.44 -11.67 0.35
N SER A 239 -19.76 -12.61 1.25
CA SER A 239 -19.75 -12.38 2.70
C SER A 239 -18.48 -12.97 3.31
N VAL A 240 -17.71 -12.16 4.02
CA VAL A 240 -16.56 -12.63 4.80
C VAL A 240 -17.04 -13.24 6.10
N THR A 241 -16.74 -14.52 6.31
CA THR A 241 -17.07 -15.23 7.55
C THR A 241 -15.86 -15.32 8.48
N ALA A 242 -16.11 -15.60 9.76
CA ALA A 242 -15.04 -15.89 10.72
C ALA A 242 -14.21 -17.11 10.30
N THR A 243 -14.82 -18.08 9.61
CA THR A 243 -14.10 -19.23 9.04
C THR A 243 -13.12 -18.78 7.96
N ASP A 244 -13.51 -17.85 7.09
CA ASP A 244 -12.64 -17.38 6.01
C ASP A 244 -11.47 -16.56 6.54
N VAL A 245 -11.71 -15.68 7.52
CA VAL A 245 -10.65 -14.93 8.19
C VAL A 245 -9.74 -15.86 8.98
N SER A 246 -10.29 -16.85 9.70
CA SER A 246 -9.49 -17.84 10.43
C SER A 246 -8.63 -18.68 9.50
N ASN A 247 -9.18 -19.18 8.39
CA ASN A 247 -8.43 -19.93 7.38
C ASN A 247 -7.34 -19.08 6.74
N TYR A 248 -7.64 -17.81 6.44
CA TYR A 248 -6.63 -16.87 5.96
C TYR A 248 -5.53 -16.68 7.01
N LEU A 249 -5.88 -16.46 8.28
CA LEU A 249 -4.89 -16.32 9.35
C LEU A 249 -4.02 -17.56 9.49
N THR A 250 -4.60 -18.76 9.43
CA THR A 250 -3.83 -20.01 9.48
C THR A 250 -2.96 -20.20 8.24
N ASN A 251 -3.43 -19.79 7.05
CA ASN A 251 -2.68 -19.88 5.80
C ASN A 251 -1.60 -18.82 5.67
N VAL A 252 -1.78 -17.64 6.27
CA VAL A 252 -0.82 -16.54 6.26
C VAL A 252 0.12 -16.70 7.44
N ILE A 253 -0.36 -16.71 8.68
CA ILE A 253 0.48 -16.70 9.89
C ILE A 253 1.09 -18.07 10.22
N GLY A 254 0.46 -19.17 9.80
CA GLY A 254 0.94 -20.53 10.06
C GLY A 254 0.59 -21.03 11.46
N GLN A 255 0.77 -22.33 11.67
CA GLN A 255 0.68 -23.01 12.97
C GLN A 255 2.06 -23.30 13.55
#